data_AF-A0A662ULN1-F1
#
_entry.id   AF-A0A662ULN1-F1
#
_cell.length_a   1.000
_cell.length_b   1.000
_cell.length_c   1.000
_cell.angle_alpha   90.00
_cell.angle_beta   90.00
_cell.angle_gamma   90.00
#
_symmetry.space_group_name_H-M   'P 1'
#
loop_
_entity.id
_entity.type
_entity.pdbx_description
1 polymer ?
#
loop_
_entity_poly.entity_id
_entity_poly.type
_entity_poly.pdbx_seq_one_letter_code
_entity_poly.pdbx_strand_id
1 'polypeptide(L)'
;MGFRLSLPTAPPSGERFDLVIVGAGPAGLTAALYAARFGLKAVVIGEEIGGALADAGEVDDYPGVMSIQGPDLAKMFEAHVKKYKVPIVRNLVKEVEKEEEF
;
A
#
# COMPACT_ATOMS: atom_id res chain seq x y z
N MET A 1 10.90 -32.93 -11.87
CA MET A 1 11.26 -31.51 -11.79
C MET A 1 9.98 -30.73 -11.49
N GLY A 2 9.74 -30.35 -10.23
CA GLY A 2 8.48 -29.71 -9.83
C GLY A 2 8.63 -28.21 -9.80
N PHE A 3 7.91 -27.49 -10.65
CA PHE A 3 7.83 -26.04 -10.58
C PHE A 3 6.73 -25.64 -9.61
N ARG A 4 7.08 -24.85 -8.59
CA ARG A 4 6.13 -24.26 -7.64
C ARG A 4 5.88 -22.82 -8.09
N LEU A 5 4.70 -22.55 -8.63
CA LEU A 5 4.23 -21.20 -8.91
C LEU A 5 3.67 -20.60 -7.60
N SER A 6 4.39 -19.66 -7.00
CA SER A 6 3.84 -18.76 -5.99
C SER A 6 3.26 -17.54 -6.70
N LEU A 7 1.94 -17.41 -6.73
CA LEU A 7 1.29 -16.17 -7.17
C LEU A 7 1.62 -15.08 -6.14
N PRO A 8 2.28 -13.97 -6.53
CA PRO A 8 2.40 -12.83 -5.64
C PRO A 8 1.10 -12.06 -5.80
N THR A 9 0.23 -12.00 -4.80
CA THR A 9 -0.71 -10.85 -4.64
C THR A 9 -1.75 -11.00 -3.53
N ALA A 10 -1.99 -12.17 -2.95
CA ALA A 10 -2.83 -12.25 -1.75
C ALA A 10 -1.93 -12.44 -0.51
N PRO A 11 -2.16 -11.73 0.60
CA PRO A 11 -1.61 -12.17 1.87
C PRO A 11 -2.18 -13.58 2.10
N PRO A 12 -1.35 -14.59 2.38
CA PRO A 12 -1.84 -15.94 2.67
C PRO A 12 -2.91 -15.87 3.76
N SER A 13 -4.05 -16.53 3.55
CA SER A 13 -5.16 -16.52 4.50
C SER A 13 -4.66 -16.97 5.88
N GLY A 14 -4.90 -16.18 6.91
CA GLY A 14 -4.45 -16.48 8.28
C GLY A 14 -3.09 -15.90 8.66
N GLU A 15 -2.42 -15.15 7.80
CA GLU A 15 -1.23 -14.40 8.19
C GLU A 15 -1.60 -13.20 9.08
N ARG A 16 -1.01 -13.13 10.29
CA ARG A 16 -1.17 -11.98 11.19
C ARG A 16 -0.19 -10.86 10.83
N PHE A 17 -0.69 -9.64 10.87
CA PHE A 17 0.04 -8.38 10.69
C PHE A 17 -0.16 -7.52 11.93
N ASP A 18 0.84 -6.72 12.28
CA ASP A 18 0.72 -5.73 13.36
C ASP A 18 -0.18 -4.57 12.93
N LEU A 19 -0.22 -4.30 11.62
CA LEU A 19 -1.04 -3.25 11.02
C LEU A 19 -1.53 -3.64 9.63
N VAL A 20 -2.84 -3.55 9.41
CA VAL A 20 -3.46 -3.64 8.09
C VAL A 20 -3.93 -2.25 7.67
N ILE A 21 -3.46 -1.79 6.50
CA ILE A 21 -3.78 -0.48 5.96
C ILE A 21 -4.75 -0.66 4.80
N VAL A 22 -5.95 -0.12 4.93
CA VAL A 22 -7.00 -0.20 3.90
C VAL A 22 -7.00 1.10 3.09
N GLY A 23 -6.70 1.00 1.80
CA GLY A 23 -6.54 2.10 0.86
C GLY A 23 -5.09 2.29 0.42
N ALA A 24 -4.85 2.33 -0.89
CA ALA A 24 -3.52 2.43 -1.50
C ALA A 24 -3.22 3.82 -2.11
N GLY A 25 -3.88 4.87 -1.62
CA GLY A 25 -3.58 6.27 -1.97
C GLY A 25 -2.44 6.89 -1.15
N PRO A 26 -2.20 8.22 -1.27
CA PRO A 26 -1.12 8.91 -0.57
C PRO A 26 -1.12 8.70 0.95
N ALA A 27 -2.31 8.68 1.58
CA ALA A 27 -2.44 8.44 3.01
C ALA A 27 -1.99 7.04 3.42
N GLY A 28 -2.48 6.00 2.74
CA GLY A 28 -2.15 4.61 3.05
C GLY A 28 -0.69 4.27 2.74
N LEU A 29 -0.15 4.76 1.62
CA LEU A 29 1.25 4.55 1.26
C LEU A 29 2.19 5.27 2.24
N THR A 30 1.84 6.48 2.69
CA THR A 30 2.60 7.17 3.73
C THR A 30 2.52 6.44 5.07
N ALA A 31 1.34 5.97 5.48
CA ALA A 31 1.17 5.18 6.70
C ALA A 31 2.03 3.90 6.66
N ALA A 32 2.06 3.22 5.52
CA ALA A 32 2.85 2.01 5.31
C ALA A 32 4.36 2.26 5.43
N LEU A 33 4.83 3.36 4.84
CA LEU A 33 6.21 3.81 4.97
C LEU A 33 6.61 4.00 6.44
N TYR A 34 5.77 4.69 7.22
CA TYR A 34 6.07 4.92 8.64
C TYR A 34 5.95 3.65 9.47
N ALA A 35 4.94 2.81 9.24
CA ALA A 35 4.80 1.53 9.92
C ALA A 35 6.05 0.65 9.75
N ALA A 36 6.56 0.55 8.53
CA ALA A 36 7.80 -0.18 8.26
C ALA A 36 9.02 0.42 8.96
N ARG A 37 9.11 1.75 9.03
CA ARG A 37 10.20 2.44 9.74
C ARG A 37 10.15 2.23 11.26
N PHE A 38 8.97 1.98 11.83
CA PHE A 38 8.79 1.59 13.22
C PHE A 38 8.95 0.08 13.46
N GLY A 39 9.26 -0.71 12.42
CA GLY A 39 9.46 -2.15 12.53
C GLY A 39 8.17 -2.96 12.60
N LEU A 40 7.02 -2.36 12.30
CA LEU A 40 5.74 -3.07 12.25
C LEU A 40 5.67 -3.94 10.98
N LYS A 41 5.18 -5.17 11.15
CA LYS A 41 4.79 -6.02 10.03
C LYS A 41 3.45 -5.51 9.47
N ALA A 42 3.54 -4.65 8.46
CA ALA A 42 2.37 -4.02 7.84
C ALA A 42 2.03 -4.62 6.46
N VAL A 43 0.78 -4.44 6.03
CA VAL A 43 0.30 -4.70 4.66
C VAL A 43 -0.63 -3.58 4.22
N VAL A 44 -0.54 -3.18 2.94
CA VAL A 44 -1.49 -2.26 2.30
C VAL A 44 -2.42 -3.07 1.40
N ILE A 45 -3.72 -2.82 1.50
CA ILE A 45 -4.75 -3.44 0.66
C ILE A 45 -5.59 -2.32 0.02
N GLY A 46 -5.66 -2.26 -1.31
CA GLY A 46 -6.52 -1.30 -2.00
C GLY A 46 -6.66 -1.59 -3.49
N GLU A 47 -7.78 -1.19 -4.08
CA GLU A 47 -8.11 -1.49 -5.49
C GLU A 47 -7.28 -0.67 -6.48
N GLU A 48 -6.98 0.57 -6.12
CA GLU A 48 -6.29 1.55 -6.95
C GLU A 48 -5.03 2.04 -6.23
N ILE A 49 -3.87 1.62 -6.75
CA ILE A 49 -2.57 2.08 -6.25
C ILE A 49 -2.39 3.53 -6.71
N GLY A 50 -2.16 4.42 -5.75
CA GLY A 50 -2.16 5.87 -5.96
C GLY A 50 -3.50 6.53 -5.64
N GLY A 51 -4.61 5.77 -5.60
CA GLY A 51 -5.97 6.31 -5.41
C GLY A 51 -6.25 7.49 -6.35
N ALA A 52 -6.95 8.51 -5.86
CA ALA A 52 -7.30 9.71 -6.65
C ALA A 52 -6.08 10.45 -7.25
N LEU A 53 -4.89 10.31 -6.67
CA LEU A 53 -3.67 10.91 -7.21
C LEU A 53 -3.27 10.27 -8.54
N ALA A 54 -3.58 8.98 -8.73
CA ALA A 54 -3.26 8.27 -9.97
C ALA A 54 -4.01 8.83 -11.19
N ASP A 55 -5.16 9.46 -10.98
CA ASP A 55 -6.00 10.06 -12.04
C ASP A 55 -5.89 11.59 -12.09
N ALA A 56 -5.10 12.18 -11.19
CA ALA A 56 -4.90 13.63 -11.15
C ALA A 56 -4.06 14.11 -12.35
N GLY A 57 -4.27 15.39 -12.71
CA GLY A 57 -3.47 16.07 -13.72
C GLY A 57 -2.08 16.47 -13.19
N GLU A 58 -1.66 17.70 -13.51
CA GLU A 58 -0.47 18.27 -12.91
C GLU A 58 -0.68 18.55 -11.42
N VAL A 59 0.32 18.21 -10.62
CA VAL A 59 0.41 18.48 -9.18
C VAL A 59 1.57 19.45 -8.98
N ASP A 60 1.26 20.68 -8.57
CA ASP A 60 2.21 21.76 -8.30
C ASP A 60 2.19 22.22 -6.82
N ASP A 61 1.37 21.56 -6.01
CA ASP A 61 1.08 21.94 -4.62
C ASP A 61 1.64 20.95 -3.58
N TYR A 62 2.48 19.99 -4.00
CA TYR A 62 3.16 19.05 -3.11
C TYR A 62 4.57 19.52 -2.74
N PRO A 63 4.82 19.95 -1.48
CA PRO A 63 6.11 20.54 -1.11
C PRO A 63 7.31 19.63 -1.40
N GLY A 64 8.34 20.20 -2.02
CA GLY A 64 9.54 19.47 -2.46
C GLY A 64 9.45 18.89 -3.87
N VAL A 65 8.29 18.98 -4.53
CA VAL A 65 8.09 18.63 -5.94
C VAL A 65 7.47 19.85 -6.63
N MET A 66 8.22 20.49 -7.54
CA MET A 66 7.79 21.76 -8.15
C MET A 66 6.62 21.60 -9.12
N SER A 67 6.62 20.52 -9.91
CA SER A 67 5.53 20.10 -10.78
C SER A 67 5.78 18.65 -11.17
N ILE A 68 4.71 17.85 -11.18
CA ILE A 68 4.72 16.45 -11.60
C ILE A 68 3.33 16.02 -12.05
N GLN A 69 3.24 15.02 -12.93
CA GLN A 69 1.95 14.39 -13.21
C GLN A 69 1.52 13.52 -12.02
N GLY A 70 0.25 13.60 -11.63
CA GLY A 70 -0.34 12.79 -10.55
C GLY A 70 0.05 11.31 -10.59
N PRO A 71 -0.13 10.60 -11.72
CA PRO A 71 0.29 9.20 -11.85
C PRO A 71 1.77 8.96 -11.55
N ASP A 72 2.65 9.90 -11.85
CA ASP A 72 4.08 9.75 -11.59
C ASP A 72 4.42 10.01 -10.11
N LEU A 73 3.74 10.95 -9.46
CA LEU A 73 3.86 11.12 -8.01
C LEU A 73 3.33 9.90 -7.24
N ALA A 74 2.22 9.31 -7.69
CA ALA A 74 1.69 8.06 -7.12
C ALA A 74 2.71 6.92 -7.22
N LYS A 75 3.37 6.75 -8.38
CA LYS A 75 4.45 5.75 -8.54
C LYS A 75 5.63 6.02 -7.62
N MET A 76 5.97 7.28 -7.36
CA MET A 76 7.03 7.63 -6.40
C MET A 76 6.67 7.20 -4.98
N PHE A 77 5.42 7.40 -4.55
CA PHE A 77 4.95 6.91 -3.24
C PHE A 77 5.00 5.38 -3.17
N GLU A 78 4.50 4.70 -4.19
CA GLU A 78 4.53 3.23 -4.27
C GLU A 78 5.96 2.69 -4.23
N ALA A 79 6.88 3.28 -4.99
CA ALA A 79 8.29 2.90 -5.01
C ALA A 79 8.96 3.07 -3.64
N HIS A 80 8.60 4.13 -2.90
CA HIS A 80 9.12 4.35 -1.56
C HIS A 80 8.66 3.26 -0.59
N VAL A 81 7.38 2.86 -0.64
CA VAL A 81 6.85 1.76 0.17
C VAL A 81 7.51 0.43 -0.20
N LYS A 82 7.66 0.14 -1.50
CA LYS A 82 8.32 -1.07 -2.01
C LYS A 82 9.78 -1.18 -1.57
N LYS A 83 10.51 -0.06 -1.45
CA LYS A 83 11.88 -0.04 -0.90
C LYS A 83 11.96 -0.63 0.52
N TYR A 84 10.91 -0.44 1.32
CA TYR A 84 10.79 -1.01 2.67
C TYR A 84 10.17 -2.42 2.69
N LYS A 85 9.94 -3.03 1.52
CA LYS A 85 9.39 -4.38 1.35
C LYS A 85 8.01 -4.58 1.98
N VAL A 86 7.24 -3.50 2.14
CA VAL A 86 5.84 -3.61 2.60
C VAL A 86 5.01 -4.16 1.44
N PRO A 87 4.24 -5.26 1.64
CA PRO A 87 3.36 -5.78 0.61
C PRO A 87 2.23 -4.78 0.29
N ILE A 88 2.01 -4.54 -1.00
CA ILE A 88 0.86 -3.79 -1.51
C ILE A 88 0.01 -4.77 -2.30
N VAL A 89 -1.20 -5.01 -1.82
CA VAL A 89 -2.14 -6.00 -2.33
C VAL A 89 -3.25 -5.26 -3.06
N ARG A 90 -3.41 -5.55 -4.36
CA ARG A 90 -4.50 -4.99 -5.15
C ARG A 90 -5.79 -5.77 -4.90
N ASN A 91 -6.61 -5.31 -3.96
CA ASN A 91 -7.88 -5.94 -3.62
C ASN A 91 -8.83 -4.97 -2.89
N LEU A 92 -10.11 -5.34 -2.82
CA LEU A 92 -11.13 -4.64 -2.06
C LEU A 92 -11.35 -5.31 -0.70
N VAL A 93 -11.18 -4.56 0.38
CA VAL A 93 -11.62 -4.98 1.71
C VAL A 93 -13.12 -4.75 1.81
N LYS A 94 -13.89 -5.82 2.00
CA LYS A 94 -15.36 -5.77 2.08
C LYS A 94 -15.89 -5.64 3.51
N GLU A 95 -15.15 -6.19 4.47
CA GLU A 95 -15.59 -6.32 5.84
C GLU A 95 -14.38 -6.29 6.77
N VAL A 96 -14.57 -5.72 7.96
CA VAL A 96 -13.59 -5.70 9.05
C VAL A 96 -14.35 -6.09 10.31
N GLU A 97 -14.06 -7.27 10.82
CA GLU A 97 -14.64 -7.79 12.05
C GLU A 97 -13.65 -7.59 13.19
N LYS A 98 -14.16 -7.13 14.33
CA LYS A 98 -13.38 -7.14 15.58
C LYS A 98 -13.60 -8.50 16.23
N GLU A 99 -12.54 -9.30 16.33
CA GLU A 99 -12.55 -10.43 17.25
C GLU A 99 -12.67 -9.86 18.68
N GLU A 100 -13.72 -10.22 19.42
CA GLU A 100 -13.77 -9.95 20.86
C GLU A 100 -12.61 -10.72 21.50
N GLU A 101 -11.64 -9.98 22.07
CA GLU A 101 -10.38 -10.56 22.56
C GLU A 101 -10.58 -11.52 23.75
N PHE A 102 -9.63 -12.46 23.84
CA PHE A 102 -9.38 -13.48 24.86
C PHE A 102 -9.44 -13.00 26.32
#